data_AF-A0A238VJM5-F1
#
_entry.id   AF-A0A238VJM5-F1
#
_cell.length_a   1.000
_cell.length_b   1.000
_cell.length_c   1.000
_cell.angle_alpha   90.00
_cell.angle_beta   90.00
_cell.angle_gamma   90.00
#
_symmetry.space_group_name_H-M   'P 1'
#
loop_
_entity.id
_entity.type
_entity.pdbx_description
1 polymer ?
#
loop_
_entity_poly.entity_id
_entity_poly.type
_entity_poly.pdbx_seq_one_letter_code
_entity_poly.pdbx_strand_id
1 'polypeptide(L)'
;MEDILTNNRICPQPMIWNELYELMCEDLKVHAIPKPLILAGWNFSNDLEKSIRFREHLNLINFDSDNRIKTYILNIEEENWYKG
;
A
#
# COMPACT_ATOMS: atom_id res chain seq x y z
N MET A 1 -8.06 8.89 -3.29
CA MET A 1 -6.88 8.92 -2.39
C MET A 1 -7.25 9.38 -0.99
N GLU A 2 -8.08 10.42 -0.86
CA GLU A 2 -8.49 10.96 0.45
C GLU A 2 -9.07 9.89 1.38
N ASP A 3 -9.84 8.92 0.88
CA ASP A 3 -10.43 7.85 1.71
C ASP A 3 -9.42 6.80 2.23
N ILE A 4 -8.29 6.64 1.54
CA ILE A 4 -7.30 5.58 1.80
C ILE A 4 -6.37 5.97 2.94
N LEU A 5 -5.97 7.26 3.00
CA LEU A 5 -5.05 7.81 4.00
C LEU A 5 -5.79 8.56 5.13
N THR A 6 -7.02 8.14 5.45
CA THR A 6 -7.81 8.64 6.60
C THR A 6 -7.33 8.04 7.93
N ASN A 7 -7.89 8.47 9.07
CA ASN A 7 -7.71 7.84 10.40
C ASN A 7 -6.26 7.60 10.84
N ASN A 8 -5.36 8.52 10.53
CA ASN A 8 -3.91 8.39 10.78
C ASN A 8 -3.26 7.15 10.12
N ARG A 9 -3.89 6.57 9.08
CA ARG A 9 -3.32 5.46 8.32
C ARG A 9 -2.03 5.91 7.62
N ILE A 10 -0.95 5.18 7.89
CA ILE A 10 0.36 5.40 7.28
C ILE A 10 0.52 4.48 6.07
N CYS A 11 0.27 3.19 6.28
CA CYS A 11 0.38 2.11 5.29
C CYS A 11 -0.36 0.87 5.81
N PRO A 12 -0.60 -0.15 4.97
CA PRO A 12 -1.13 -1.43 5.44
C PRO A 12 -0.12 -2.19 6.31
N GLN A 13 -0.62 -3.08 7.17
CA GLN A 13 0.21 -4.01 7.92
C GLN A 13 1.05 -4.89 6.97
N PRO A 14 2.22 -5.39 7.39
CA PRO A 14 3.18 -6.03 6.49
C PRO A 14 2.63 -7.15 5.60
N MET A 15 1.78 -8.03 6.14
CA MET A 15 1.19 -9.12 5.37
C MET A 15 0.24 -8.61 4.28
N ILE A 16 -0.65 -7.69 4.66
CA ILE A 16 -1.64 -7.08 3.76
C ILE A 16 -0.96 -6.21 2.70
N TRP A 17 0.13 -5.52 3.08
CA TRP A 17 0.91 -4.75 2.13
C TRP A 17 1.63 -5.66 1.12
N ASN A 18 2.09 -6.84 1.52
CA ASN A 18 2.67 -7.81 0.59
C ASN A 18 1.62 -8.35 -0.40
N GLU A 19 0.44 -8.72 0.06
CA GLU A 19 -0.67 -9.15 -0.82
C GLU A 19 -1.05 -8.08 -1.84
N LEU A 20 -1.15 -6.81 -1.39
CA LEU A 20 -1.37 -5.69 -2.28
C LEU A 20 -0.25 -5.56 -3.32
N TYR A 21 1.00 -5.68 -2.90
CA TYR A 21 2.15 -5.58 -3.80
C TYR A 21 2.17 -6.72 -4.84
N GLU A 22 1.81 -7.94 -4.46
CA GLU A 22 1.69 -9.07 -5.39
C GLU A 22 0.60 -8.80 -6.42
N LEU A 23 -0.57 -8.33 -5.99
CA LEU A 23 -1.66 -7.94 -6.90
C LEU A 23 -1.25 -6.82 -7.85
N MET A 24 -0.49 -5.83 -7.35
CA MET A 24 0.08 -4.78 -8.18
C MET A 24 1.07 -5.35 -9.22
N CYS A 25 1.90 -6.32 -8.86
CA CYS A 25 2.84 -6.95 -9.80
C CYS A 25 2.14 -7.78 -10.88
N GLU A 26 1.00 -8.38 -10.57
CA GLU A 26 0.18 -9.13 -11.52
C GLU A 26 -0.54 -8.20 -12.51
N ASP A 27 -1.20 -7.16 -11.98
CA ASP A 27 -2.14 -6.35 -12.76
C ASP A 27 -1.48 -5.11 -13.39
N LEU A 28 -0.42 -4.54 -12.79
CA LEU A 28 0.28 -3.37 -13.35
C LEU A 28 1.38 -3.81 -14.32
N LYS A 29 1.31 -3.31 -15.56
CA LYS A 29 2.36 -3.48 -16.59
C LYS A 29 3.57 -2.56 -16.36
N VAL A 30 3.96 -2.31 -15.11
CA VAL A 30 5.06 -1.42 -14.74
C VAL A 30 6.27 -2.26 -14.36
N HIS A 31 7.41 -2.04 -15.01
CA HIS A 31 8.61 -2.86 -14.82
C HIS A 31 9.33 -2.68 -13.47
N ALA A 32 8.97 -1.67 -12.68
CA ALA A 32 9.71 -1.31 -11.47
C ALA A 32 8.78 -0.83 -10.34
N ILE A 33 7.95 -1.74 -9.82
CA ILE A 33 7.18 -1.48 -8.60
C ILE A 33 8.13 -1.63 -7.41
N PRO A 34 8.33 -0.60 -6.58
CA PRO A 34 9.23 -0.71 -5.43
C PRO A 34 8.68 -1.73 -4.43
N LYS A 35 9.53 -2.52 -3.79
CA LYS A 35 9.07 -3.49 -2.79
C LYS A 35 8.47 -2.77 -1.57
N PRO A 36 7.43 -3.32 -0.93
CA PRO A 36 6.91 -2.78 0.32
C PRO A 36 7.97 -2.89 1.42
N LEU A 37 7.92 -2.00 2.41
CA LEU A 37 8.85 -2.02 3.54
C LEU A 37 8.40 -3.07 4.57
N ILE A 38 8.52 -4.34 4.20
CA ILE A 38 8.15 -5.49 5.05
C ILE A 38 9.38 -6.15 5.68
N LEU A 39 9.18 -7.07 6.63
CA LEU A 39 10.24 -7.82 7.34
C LEU A 39 11.29 -6.88 7.95
N ALA A 40 12.56 -6.96 7.53
CA ALA A 40 13.60 -6.05 7.98
C ALA A 40 13.29 -4.59 7.60
N GLY A 41 12.74 -4.36 6.40
CA GLY A 41 12.30 -3.03 5.98
C GLY A 41 11.23 -2.44 6.91
N TRP A 42 10.39 -3.28 7.51
CA TRP A 42 9.38 -2.84 8.48
C TRP A 42 10.02 -2.36 9.79
N ASN A 43 10.92 -3.18 10.35
CA ASN A 43 11.53 -2.95 11.66
C ASN A 43 12.56 -1.81 11.66
N PHE A 44 13.19 -1.53 10.50
CA PHE A 44 14.25 -0.52 10.38
C PHE A 44 13.80 0.78 9.71
N SER A 45 12.55 0.88 9.29
CA SER A 45 12.00 2.13 8.78
C SER A 45 11.21 2.88 9.84
N ASN A 46 11.16 4.20 9.74
CA ASN A 46 10.24 5.04 10.50
C ASN A 46 8.91 5.26 9.76
N ASP A 47 7.97 5.91 10.43
CA ASP A 47 6.62 6.19 9.92
C ASP A 47 6.61 7.02 8.63
N LEU A 48 7.52 7.98 8.52
CA LEU A 48 7.66 8.81 7.33
C LEU A 48 8.11 7.97 6.13
N GLU A 49 9.10 7.09 6.30
CA GLU A 49 9.58 6.19 5.25
C GLU A 49 8.51 5.20 4.80
N LYS A 50 7.73 4.65 5.75
CA LYS A 50 6.56 3.82 5.46
C LYS A 50 5.50 4.58 4.67
N SER A 51 5.16 5.80 5.09
CA SER A 51 4.18 6.64 4.40
C SER A 51 4.63 6.99 2.97
N ILE A 52 5.90 7.36 2.79
CA ILE A 52 6.46 7.69 1.49
C ILE A 52 6.37 6.48 0.56
N ARG A 53 6.85 5.29 0.98
CA ARG A 53 6.80 4.09 0.15
C ARG A 53 5.36 3.70 -0.21
N PHE A 54 4.43 3.83 0.72
CA PHE A 54 3.04 3.51 0.42
C PHE A 54 2.41 4.52 -0.56
N ARG A 55 2.72 5.82 -0.43
CA ARG A 55 2.30 6.83 -1.41
C ARG A 55 2.88 6.57 -2.79
N GLU A 56 4.12 6.11 -2.90
CA GLU A 56 4.70 5.67 -4.17
C GLU A 56 3.86 4.57 -4.81
N HIS A 57 3.36 3.59 -4.04
CA HIS A 57 2.44 2.58 -4.55
C HIS A 57 1.10 3.16 -4.99
N LEU A 58 0.50 4.03 -4.18
CA LEU A 58 -0.77 4.67 -4.54
C LEU A 58 -0.66 5.47 -5.85
N ASN A 59 0.47 6.13 -6.09
CA ASN A 59 0.70 6.89 -7.33
C ASN A 59 0.83 6.00 -8.58
N LEU A 60 1.14 4.71 -8.42
CA LEU A 60 1.19 3.75 -9.53
C LEU A 60 -0.19 3.16 -9.87
N ILE A 61 -1.18 3.34 -8.99
CA ILE A 61 -2.50 2.75 -9.13
C ILE A 61 -3.42 3.75 -9.82
N ASN A 62 -4.05 3.30 -10.91
CA ASN A 62 -5.09 4.07 -11.57
C ASN A 62 -6.42 3.91 -10.82
N PHE A 63 -6.78 4.88 -9.97
CA PHE A 63 -8.02 4.87 -9.20
C PHE A 63 -9.27 5.26 -10.01
N ASP A 64 -9.10 5.85 -11.20
CA ASP A 64 -10.22 6.23 -12.07
C ASP A 64 -10.81 5.00 -12.79
N SER A 65 -9.99 3.97 -13.00
CA SER A 65 -10.44 2.67 -13.48
C SER A 65 -10.89 1.78 -12.31
N ASP A 66 -11.99 1.05 -12.50
CA ASP A 66 -12.31 -0.06 -11.60
C ASP A 66 -11.39 -1.23 -11.93
N ASN A 67 -10.49 -1.51 -10.98
CA ASN A 67 -9.55 -2.62 -11.04
C ASN A 67 -9.48 -3.33 -9.69
N ARG A 68 -8.97 -4.56 -9.70
CA ARG A 68 -8.89 -5.41 -8.50
C ARG A 68 -8.06 -4.75 -7.41
N ILE A 69 -7.01 -4.00 -7.77
CA ILE A 69 -6.13 -3.30 -6.82
C ILE A 69 -6.91 -2.24 -6.02
N LYS A 70 -7.67 -1.39 -6.71
CA LYS A 70 -8.54 -0.37 -6.10
C LYS A 70 -9.56 -1.04 -5.19
N THR A 71 -10.25 -2.07 -5.66
CA THR A 71 -11.23 -2.82 -4.86
C THR A 71 -10.56 -3.42 -3.62
N TYR A 72 -9.38 -4.02 -3.76
CA TYR A 72 -8.66 -4.61 -2.64
C TYR A 72 -8.31 -3.57 -1.58
N ILE A 73 -7.66 -2.45 -1.97
CA ILE A 73 -7.27 -1.38 -1.03
C ILE A 73 -8.46 -0.81 -0.28
N LEU A 74 -9.57 -0.54 -0.98
CA LEU A 74 -10.76 0.05 -0.37
C LEU A 74 -11.47 -0.88 0.61
N ASN A 75 -11.22 -2.20 0.54
CA ASN A 75 -11.80 -3.20 1.44
C ASN A 75 -10.84 -3.63 2.56
N ILE A 76 -9.66 -3.02 2.70
CA ILE A 76 -8.76 -3.31 3.83
C ILE A 76 -9.42 -2.84 5.13
N GLU A 77 -9.67 -3.78 6.04
CA GLU A 77 -10.23 -3.51 7.36
C GLU A 77 -9.35 -2.58 8.19
N GLU A 78 -9.95 -1.79 9.09
CA GLU A 78 -9.26 -0.75 9.86
C GLU A 78 -8.09 -1.29 10.73
N GLU A 79 -8.19 -2.54 11.18
CA GLU A 79 -7.18 -3.25 11.99
C GLU A 79 -5.94 -3.65 11.19
N ASN A 80 -6.12 -3.78 9.88
CA ASN A 80 -5.07 -4.12 8.92
C ASN A 80 -4.29 -2.91 8.43
N TRP A 81 -4.54 -1.73 9.00
CA TRP A 81 -3.75 -0.53 8.79
C TRP A 81 -2.78 -0.28 9.94
N TYR A 82 -1.57 0.13 9.59
CA TYR A 82 -0.63 0.71 10.53
C TYR A 82 -0.86 2.21 10.65
N LYS A 83 -0.87 2.71 11.88
CA LYS A 83 -1.24 4.08 12.22
C LYS A 83 -0.17 4.73 13.11
N GLY A 84 -0.05 6.04 12.98
CA GLY A 84 0.77 6.91 13.83
C GLY A 84 -0.01 7.54 14.97
#